data_AF-U1F202-F1
#
_entry.id   AF-U1F202-F1
#
_cell.length_a   1.000
_cell.length_b   1.000
_cell.length_c   1.000
_cell.angle_alpha   90.00
_cell.angle_beta   90.00
_cell.angle_gamma   90.00
#
_symmetry.space_group_name_H-M   'P 1'
#
loop_
_entity.id
_entity.type
_entity.pdbx_description
1 polymer ?
#
loop_
_entity_poly.entity_id
_entity_poly.type
_entity_poly.pdbx_seq_one_letter_code
_entity_poly.pdbx_strand_id
1 'polypeptide(L)' 'MKKIVQTTLWVFIVVFCLYYIFTNPQGTAGIVRGFFTGIIDFVKALGGHS' A
#
# COMPACT_ATOMS: atom_id res chain seq x y z
N MET A 1 -27.23 -2.73 3.92
CA MET A 1 -26.45 -3.89 3.43
C MET A 1 -25.17 -3.48 2.71
N LYS A 2 -25.19 -2.59 1.69
CA LYS A 2 -23.97 -2.14 0.97
C LYS A 2 -22.83 -1.62 1.88
N LYS A 3 -23.15 -0.79 2.89
CA LYS A 3 -22.15 -0.29 3.85
C LYS A 3 -21.50 -1.40 4.68
N ILE A 4 -22.27 -2.40 5.12
CA ILE A 4 -21.74 -3.51 5.92
C ILE A 4 -20.78 -4.36 5.08
N VAL A 5 -21.16 -4.68 3.84
CA VAL A 5 -20.28 -5.42 2.91
C VAL A 5 -18.99 -4.65 2.64
N GLN A 6 -19.09 -3.34 2.40
CA GLN A 6 -17.92 -2.48 2.20
C GLN A 6 -17.02 -2.43 3.43
N THR A 7 -17.58 -2.27 4.63
CA THR A 7 -16.82 -2.28 5.88
C THR A 7 -16.14 -3.63 6.11
N THR A 8 -16.83 -4.75 5.88
CA THR A 8 -16.24 -6.09 6.01
C THR A 8 -15.09 -6.30 5.02
N LEU A 9 -15.23 -5.83 3.78
CA LEU A 9 -14.16 -5.88 2.78
C LEU A 9 -12.93 -5.08 3.23
N TRP A 10 -13.15 -3.87 3.76
CA TRP A 10 -12.06 -3.03 4.29
C TRP A 10 -11.35 -3.70 5.46
N VAL A 11 -12.09 -4.28 6.40
CA VAL A 11 -11.52 -5.01 7.54
C VAL A 11 -10.70 -6.22 7.05
N PHE A 12 -11.20 -6.98 6.07
CA PHE A 12 -10.48 -8.10 5.48
C PHE A 12 -9.17 -7.67 4.83
N ILE A 13 -9.19 -6.58 4.06
CA ILE A 13 -7.99 -6.03 3.42
C ILE A 13 -6.96 -5.63 4.46
N VAL A 14 -7.38 -4.91 5.51
CA VAL A 14 -6.47 -4.46 6.59
C VAL A 14 -5.83 -5.64 7.31
N VAL A 15 -6.62 -6.64 7.70
CA VAL A 15 -6.10 -7.84 8.38
C VAL A 15 -5.15 -8.63 7.47
N PHE A 16 -5.47 -8.75 6.19
CA PHE A 16 -4.61 -9.43 5.22
C PHE A 16 -3.28 -8.69 5.00
N CYS A 17 -3.31 -7.37 4.92
CA CYS A 17 -2.10 -6.54 4.86
C CYS A 17 -1.24 -6.72 6.11
N LEU A 18 -1.84 -6.69 7.31
CA LEU A 18 -1.11 -6.93 8.56
C LEU A 18 -0.50 -8.34 8.60
N TYR A 19 -1.27 -9.37 8.25
CA TYR A 19 -0.76 -10.73 8.16
C TYR A 19 0.44 -10.84 7.21
N TYR A 20 0.38 -10.20 6.04
CA TYR A 20 1.45 -10.24 5.06
C TYR A 20 2.72 -9.50 5.55
N ILE A 21 2.55 -8.37 6.25
CA ILE A 21 3.64 -7.64 6.92
C ILE A 21 4.37 -8.55 7.91
N PHE A 22 3.63 -9.25 8.79
CA PHE A 22 4.21 -10.08 9.84
C PHE A 22 4.74 -11.43 9.34
N THR A 23 4.12 -12.02 8.32
CA THR A 23 4.49 -13.33 7.80
C THR A 23 5.62 -13.25 6.75
N ASN A 24 5.66 -12.18 5.96
CA ASN A 24 6.71 -11.95 4.97
C ASN A 24 7.20 -10.49 5.02
N PRO A 25 7.98 -10.13 6.06
CA PRO A 25 8.46 -8.76 6.25
C PRO A 25 9.40 -8.31 5.12
N GLN A 26 10.14 -9.23 4.49
CA GLN A 26 11.06 -8.93 3.40
C GLN A 26 10.31 -8.56 2.11
N GLY A 27 9.30 -9.36 1.74
CA GLY A 27 8.43 -9.07 0.60
C GLY A 27 7.65 -7.77 0.79
N THR A 28 7.15 -7.54 2.02
CA THR A 28 6.41 -6.31 2.34
C THR A 28 7.30 -5.08 2.31
N ALA A 29 8.52 -5.15 2.85
CA ALA A 29 9.49 -4.06 2.74
C ALA A 29 9.82 -3.73 1.28
N GLY A 30 9.85 -4.74 0.40
CA GLY A 30 10.02 -4.55 -1.04
C GLY A 30 8.86 -3.80 -1.69
N ILE A 31 7.61 -4.21 -1.41
CA ILE A 31 6.40 -3.55 -1.93
C ILE A 31 6.29 -2.12 -1.42
N VAL A 32 6.50 -1.91 -0.11
CA VAL A 32 6.46 -0.59 0.51
C VAL A 32 7.55 0.32 -0.06
N ARG A 33 8.80 -0.17 -0.18
CA ARG A 33 9.87 0.59 -0.83
C ARG A 33 9.55 0.92 -2.28
N GLY A 34 9.04 -0.04 -3.06
CA GLY A 34 8.65 0.19 -4.45
C GLY A 34 7.56 1.26 -4.60
N PHE A 35 6.56 1.24 -3.72
CA PHE A 35 5.49 2.24 -3.69
C PHE A 35 6.00 3.65 -3.35
N PHE A 36 6.79 3.79 -2.28
CA PHE A 36 7.32 5.09 -1.88
C PHE A 36 8.37 5.63 -2.85
N THR A 37 9.24 4.78 -3.41
CA THR A 37 10.15 5.17 -4.48
C THR A 37 9.38 5.64 -5.70
N GLY A 38 8.32 4.94 -6.12
CA GLY A 38 7.47 5.34 -7.23
C GLY A 38 6.78 6.69 -7.00
N ILE A 39 6.30 6.96 -5.78
CA ILE A 39 5.75 8.28 -5.41
C ILE A 39 6.83 9.36 -5.46
N ILE A 40 8.01 9.10 -4.91
CA ILE A 40 9.12 10.06 -4.89
C ILE A 40 9.58 10.37 -6.31
N ASP A 41 9.71 9.37 -7.17
CA ASP A 41 10.11 9.54 -8.56
C ASP A 41 9.01 10.26 -9.36
N PHE A 42 7.74 9.99 -9.07
CA PHE A 42 6.61 10.72 -9.65
C PHE A 42 6.61 12.20 -9.23
N VAL A 43 6.86 12.49 -7.95
CA VAL A 43 6.97 13.86 -7.43
C VAL A 43 8.19 14.57 -8.03
N LYS A 44 9.33 13.90 -8.16
CA LYS A 44 10.51 14.44 -8.86
C LYS A 44 10.23 14.70 -10.34
N ALA A 45 9.53 13.81 -11.02
CA ALA A 45 9.15 13.98 -12.42
C ALA A 45 8.18 15.16 -12.61
N LEU A 46 7.30 15.41 -11.65
CA LEU A 46 6.41 16.58 -11.63
C LEU A 46 7.15 17.88 -11.27
N GLY A 47 8.15 17.81 -10.39
CA GLY A 47 8.96 18.97 -9.98
C GLY A 47 10.13 19.31 -10.92
N GLY A 48 10.44 18.46 -11.89
CA GLY A 48 11.57 18.58 -12.82
C GLY A 48 11.30 19.38 -14.10
N HIS A 49 10.22 20.17 -14.14
CA HIS A 49 9.94 21.10 -15.24
C HIS A 49 10.05 22.55 -14.74
N SER A 50 11.28 23.00 -14.49
CA SER A 50 11.65 24.42 -14.47
C SER A 50 13.13 24.59 -14.69
#